data_AF-A0A9D7MFS0-F1
#
_entry.id   AF-A0A9D7MFS0-F1
#
_cell.length_a   1.000
_cell.length_b   1.000
_cell.length_c   1.000
_cell.angle_alpha   90.00
_cell.angle_beta   90.00
_cell.angle_gamma   90.00
#
_symmetry.space_group_name_H-M   'P 1'
#
loop_
_entity.id
_entity.type
_entity.pdbx_description
1 polymer ?
#
loop_
_entity_poly.entity_id
_entity_poly.type
_entity_poly.pdbx_seq_one_letter_code
_entity_poly.pdbx_strand_id
1 'polypeptide(L)'
;MEHAELKLLASMIADEVEKRHNADLAPKWQHAIVIFKPSHPELKQHEMSMERFMQKIVMMRDNLRVMEQQINANKGLEVGEKIKLQGYITRIYGSLTSFNFMFDNDDDKFRGSGE
;
A
#
# COMPACT_ATOMS: atom_id res chain seq x y z
N MET A 1 -14.03 -12.91 -29.86
CA MET A 1 -14.36 -11.90 -28.84
C MET A 1 -14.45 -10.57 -29.55
N GLU A 2 -15.62 -9.95 -29.50
CA GLU A 2 -15.81 -8.62 -30.11
C GLU A 2 -14.98 -7.58 -29.33
N HIS A 3 -14.45 -6.57 -30.00
CA HIS A 3 -13.59 -5.55 -29.36
C HIS A 3 -14.29 -4.83 -28.19
N ALA A 4 -15.63 -4.79 -28.20
CA ALA A 4 -16.46 -4.28 -27.11
C ALA A 4 -16.42 -5.18 -25.86
N GLU A 5 -16.53 -6.50 -26.04
CA GLU A 5 -16.43 -7.48 -24.95
C GLU A 5 -15.05 -7.45 -24.28
N LEU A 6 -13.99 -7.30 -25.08
CA LEU A 6 -12.61 -7.22 -24.57
C LEU A 6 -12.39 -5.97 -23.72
N LYS A 7 -12.95 -4.82 -24.13
CA LYS A 7 -12.91 -3.58 -23.35
C LYS A 7 -13.71 -3.69 -22.06
N LEU A 8 -14.88 -4.31 -22.11
CA LEU A 8 -15.72 -4.52 -20.93
C LEU A 8 -15.00 -5.41 -19.91
N LEU A 9 -14.40 -6.51 -20.35
CA LEU A 9 -13.62 -7.41 -19.49
C LEU A 9 -12.41 -6.69 -18.87
N ALA A 10 -11.67 -5.90 -19.66
CA ALA A 10 -10.52 -5.15 -19.16
C ALA A 10 -10.94 -4.09 -18.12
N SER A 11 -12.06 -3.40 -18.33
CA SER A 11 -12.63 -2.45 -17.37
C SER A 11 -13.08 -3.15 -16.09
N MET A 12 -13.77 -4.28 -16.19
CA MET A 12 -14.21 -5.03 -15.01
C MET A 12 -13.02 -5.58 -14.21
N ILE A 13 -11.96 -6.03 -14.89
CA ILE A 13 -10.73 -6.45 -14.23
C ILE A 13 -10.05 -5.25 -13.56
N ALA A 14 -9.97 -4.09 -14.22
CA ALA A 14 -9.40 -2.89 -13.62
C ALA A 14 -10.19 -2.45 -12.37
N ASP A 15 -11.52 -2.43 -12.44
CA ASP A 15 -12.40 -2.08 -11.32
C ASP A 15 -12.29 -3.09 -10.16
N GLU A 16 -12.23 -4.39 -10.47
CA GLU A 16 -12.06 -5.45 -9.47
C GLU A 16 -10.67 -5.42 -8.84
N VAL A 17 -9.65 -5.11 -9.65
CA VAL A 17 -8.29 -4.87 -9.17
C VAL A 17 -8.31 -3.64 -8.26
N GLU A 18 -8.86 -2.49 -8.66
CA GLU A 18 -8.98 -1.30 -7.81
C GLU A 18 -9.73 -1.58 -6.50
N LYS A 19 -10.84 -2.32 -6.55
CA LYS A 19 -11.58 -2.74 -5.34
C LYS A 19 -10.75 -3.59 -4.38
N ARG A 20 -9.86 -4.46 -4.88
CA ARG A 20 -8.93 -5.22 -4.03
C ARG A 20 -7.85 -4.36 -3.37
N HIS A 21 -7.62 -3.14 -3.88
CA HIS A 21 -6.67 -2.18 -3.31
C HIS A 21 -7.37 -1.14 -2.41
N ASN A 22 -8.68 -1.23 -2.18
CA ASN A 22 -9.40 -0.27 -1.35
C ASN A 22 -9.38 -0.73 0.11
N ALA A 23 -8.45 -0.19 0.87
CA ALA A 23 -8.64 -0.03 2.30
C ALA A 23 -9.38 1.29 2.53
N ASP A 24 -10.42 1.25 3.36
CA ASP A 24 -11.26 2.42 3.58
C ASP A 24 -10.56 3.45 4.47
N LEU A 25 -10.57 4.70 4.03
CA LEU A 25 -10.03 5.83 4.78
C LEU A 25 -10.95 6.14 5.96
N ALA A 26 -10.39 6.22 7.17
CA ALA A 26 -11.17 6.55 8.37
C ALA A 26 -11.94 7.87 8.17
N PRO A 27 -13.23 7.96 8.55
CA PRO A 27 -14.11 9.08 8.23
C PRO A 27 -13.55 10.47 8.54
N LYS A 28 -12.78 10.59 9.61
CA LYS A 28 -12.13 11.86 10.05
C LYS A 28 -11.13 12.44 9.05
N TRP A 29 -10.70 11.65 8.06
CA TRP A 29 -9.70 12.02 7.07
C TRP A 29 -10.27 12.22 5.66
N GLN A 30 -11.56 11.97 5.46
CA GLN A 30 -12.20 12.16 4.15
C GLN A 30 -12.10 13.61 3.70
N HIS A 31 -11.71 13.82 2.45
CA HIS A 31 -11.47 15.13 1.83
C HIS A 31 -10.35 15.96 2.49
N ALA A 32 -9.56 15.37 3.38
CA ALA A 32 -8.42 16.04 4.00
C ALA A 32 -7.27 16.22 2.99
N ILE A 33 -6.36 17.15 3.29
CA ILE A 33 -5.13 17.38 2.53
C ILE A 33 -3.90 17.13 3.40
N VAL A 34 -2.87 16.54 2.82
CA VAL A 34 -1.54 16.41 3.40
C VAL A 34 -0.69 17.57 2.87
N ILE A 35 -0.12 18.35 3.79
CA ILE A 35 0.75 19.49 3.47
C ILE A 35 2.17 19.18 3.94
N PHE A 36 3.10 19.10 2.99
CA PHE A 36 4.53 19.04 3.26
C PHE A 36 5.06 20.47 3.31
N LYS A 37 5.28 20.96 4.53
CA LYS A 37 5.76 22.32 4.78
C LYS A 37 7.29 22.35 4.89
N PRO A 38 7.99 23.05 3.99
CA PRO A 38 9.43 23.27 4.13
C PRO A 38 9.76 24.09 5.38
N SER A 39 10.95 23.89 5.95
CA SER A 39 11.45 24.70 7.07
C SER A 39 11.72 26.16 6.66
N HIS A 40 12.12 26.38 5.40
CA HIS A 40 12.37 27.71 4.86
C HIS A 40 11.07 28.39 4.40
N PRO A 41 10.72 29.58 4.93
CA PRO A 41 9.44 30.24 4.64
C PRO A 41 9.21 30.63 3.18
N GLU A 42 10.28 30.81 2.40
CA GLU A 42 10.20 31.24 1.00
C GLU A 42 9.93 30.08 0.03
N LEU A 43 10.04 28.83 0.50
CA LEU A 43 9.82 27.66 -0.34
C LEU A 43 8.33 27.31 -0.40
N LYS A 44 7.87 26.96 -1.61
CA LYS A 44 6.49 26.55 -1.84
C LYS A 44 6.18 25.24 -1.13
N GLN A 45 5.02 25.19 -0.48
CA GLN A 45 4.49 23.97 0.13
C GLN A 45 4.07 22.97 -0.95
N HIS A 46 4.23 21.68 -0.66
CA HIS A 46 3.69 20.62 -1.50
C HIS A 46 2.44 20.05 -0.84
N GLU A 47 1.36 19.95 -1.60
CA GLU A 47 0.07 19.45 -1.13
C GLU A 47 -0.36 18.22 -1.91
N MET A 48 -1.08 17.31 -1.25
CA MET A 48 -1.78 16.21 -1.91
C MET A 48 -3.03 15.82 -1.13
N SER A 49 -4.03 15.26 -1.80
CA SER A 49 -5.21 14.73 -1.09
C SER A 49 -4.84 13.54 -0.22
N MET A 50 -5.55 13.37 0.88
CA MET A 50 -5.36 12.27 1.81
C MET A 50 -5.67 10.92 1.16
N GLU A 51 -6.66 10.85 0.28
CA GLU A 51 -7.00 9.65 -0.49
C GLU A 51 -5.84 9.22 -1.38
N ARG A 52 -5.20 10.18 -2.07
CA ARG A 52 -4.04 9.89 -2.91
C ARG A 52 -2.86 9.43 -2.07
N PHE A 53 -2.65 10.05 -0.90
CA PHE A 53 -1.60 9.63 0.02
C PHE A 53 -1.84 8.20 0.52
N MET A 54 -3.07 7.88 0.95
CA MET A 54 -3.46 6.54 1.38
C MET A 54 -3.29 5.51 0.28
N GLN A 55 -3.73 5.80 -0.94
CA GLN A 55 -3.55 4.92 -2.09
C GLN A 55 -2.07 4.58 -2.30
N LYS A 56 -1.15 5.56 -2.15
CA LYS A 56 0.29 5.28 -2.25
C LYS A 56 0.78 4.33 -1.16
N ILE A 57 0.29 4.49 0.08
CA ILE A 57 0.62 3.60 1.20
C ILE A 57 0.09 2.18 0.96
N VAL A 58 -1.15 2.03 0.49
CA VAL A 58 -1.75 0.73 0.15
C VAL A 58 -1.02 0.07 -1.03
N MET A 59 -0.65 0.82 -2.07
CA MET A 59 0.16 0.27 -3.17
C MET A 59 1.52 -0.26 -2.69
N MET A 60 2.15 0.38 -1.69
CA MET A 60 3.40 -0.14 -1.11
C MET A 60 3.17 -1.47 -0.38
N ARG A 61 2.08 -1.59 0.40
CA ARG A 61 1.64 -2.85 1.03
C ARG A 61 1.54 -3.97 0.01
N ASP A 62 0.85 -3.69 -1.09
CA ASP A 62 0.50 -4.73 -2.06
C ASP A 62 1.73 -5.19 -2.84
N ASN A 63 2.66 -4.28 -3.15
CA ASN A 63 3.96 -4.62 -3.71
C ASN A 63 4.81 -5.46 -2.76
N LEU A 64 4.81 -5.16 -1.45
CA LEU A 64 5.54 -5.95 -0.45
C LEU A 64 4.95 -7.36 -0.32
N ARG A 65 3.62 -7.49 -0.35
CA ARG A 65 2.94 -8.79 -0.35
C ARG A 65 3.31 -9.63 -1.56
N VAL A 66 3.36 -9.04 -2.75
CA VAL A 66 3.81 -9.73 -3.96
C VAL A 66 5.28 -10.14 -3.86
N MET A 67 6.14 -9.26 -3.35
CA MET A 67 7.55 -9.55 -3.13
C MET A 67 7.76 -10.74 -2.17
N GLU A 68 7.02 -10.76 -1.06
CA GLU A 68 7.04 -11.86 -0.10
C GLU A 68 6.64 -13.20 -0.73
N GLN A 69 5.56 -13.21 -1.51
CA GLN A 69 5.11 -14.39 -2.25
C GLN A 69 6.19 -14.89 -3.22
N GLN A 70 6.85 -13.98 -3.95
CA GLN A 70 7.94 -14.33 -4.87
C GLN A 70 9.14 -14.94 -4.15
N ILE A 71 9.55 -14.37 -3.00
CA ILE A 71 10.64 -14.92 -2.17
C ILE A 71 10.30 -16.32 -1.68
N ASN A 72 9.06 -16.52 -1.20
CA ASN A 72 8.59 -17.83 -0.73
C ASN A 72 8.62 -18.88 -1.84
N ALA A 73 8.15 -18.53 -3.03
CA ALA A 73 8.08 -19.41 -4.19
C ALA A 73 9.44 -19.67 -4.88
N ASN A 74 10.46 -18.84 -4.62
CA ASN A 74 11.76 -18.96 -5.26
C ASN A 74 12.49 -20.25 -4.81
N LYS A 75 12.82 -21.14 -5.75
CA LYS A 75 13.49 -22.42 -5.47
C LYS A 75 15.02 -22.31 -5.40
N GLY A 76 15.60 -21.21 -5.87
CA GLY A 76 17.05 -21.01 -5.92
C GLY A 76 17.64 -20.29 -4.71
N LEU A 77 16.81 -19.69 -3.85
CA LEU A 77 17.27 -19.08 -2.61
C LEU A 77 17.47 -20.14 -1.52
N GLU A 78 18.59 -20.04 -0.82
CA GLU A 78 18.82 -20.86 0.37
C GLU A 78 17.88 -20.45 1.51
N VAL A 79 17.62 -21.38 2.44
CA VAL A 79 16.71 -21.14 3.57
C VAL A 79 17.13 -19.92 4.39
N GLY A 80 18.43 -19.75 4.67
CA GLY A 80 18.94 -18.62 5.44
C GLY A 80 18.72 -17.27 4.74
N GLU A 81 18.84 -17.23 3.41
CA GLU A 81 18.59 -16.03 2.61
C GLU A 81 17.11 -15.65 2.62
N LYS A 82 16.21 -16.64 2.49
CA LYS A 82 14.77 -16.42 2.60
C LYS A 82 14.40 -15.82 3.96
N ILE A 83 14.90 -16.40 5.04
CA ILE A 83 14.66 -15.88 6.41
C ILE A 83 15.15 -14.44 6.54
N LYS A 84 16.35 -14.14 6.04
CA LYS A 84 16.92 -12.78 6.08
C LYS A 84 16.03 -11.78 5.32
N LEU A 85 15.58 -12.11 4.12
CA LEU A 85 14.72 -11.25 3.29
C LEU A 85 13.34 -11.05 3.93
N GLN A 86 12.73 -12.13 4.42
CA GLN A 86 11.47 -12.07 5.18
C GLN A 86 11.63 -11.14 6.39
N GLY A 87 12.75 -11.22 7.12
CA GLY A 87 13.03 -10.32 8.25
C GLY A 87 13.19 -8.83 7.87
N TYR A 88 13.57 -8.50 6.63
CA TYR A 88 13.48 -7.11 6.14
C TYR A 88 12.03 -6.73 5.84
N ILE A 89 11.27 -7.60 5.18
CA ILE A 89 9.84 -7.37 4.87
C ILE A 89 9.05 -7.11 6.14
N THR A 90 9.25 -7.92 7.20
CA THR A 90 8.54 -7.72 8.46
C THR A 90 8.89 -6.40 9.15
N ARG A 91 10.16 -5.96 9.08
CA ARG A 91 10.56 -4.63 9.57
C ARG A 91 9.95 -3.50 8.75
N ILE A 92 9.81 -3.66 7.44
CA ILE A 92 9.14 -2.68 6.58
C ILE A 92 7.65 -2.57 6.98
N TYR A 93 6.95 -3.70 7.19
CA TYR A 93 5.58 -3.68 7.71
C TYR A 93 5.52 -2.99 9.09
N GLY A 94 6.51 -3.22 9.95
CA GLY A 94 6.65 -2.50 11.23
C GLY A 94 6.74 -0.98 11.06
N SER A 95 7.48 -0.47 10.07
CA SER A 95 7.53 0.97 9.78
C SER A 95 6.18 1.51 9.28
N LEU A 96 5.44 0.70 8.52
CA LEU A 96 4.15 1.08 7.95
C LEU A 96 3.04 1.20 9.01
N THR A 97 3.19 0.60 10.20
CA THR A 97 2.21 0.76 11.30
C THR A 97 2.01 2.22 11.73
N SER A 98 3.01 3.07 11.47
CA SER A 98 2.90 4.53 11.66
C SER A 98 1.73 5.16 10.91
N PHE A 99 1.22 4.51 9.85
CA PHE A 99 0.09 4.97 9.04
C PHE A 99 -1.25 4.31 9.42
N ASN A 100 -1.29 3.44 10.44
CA ASN A 100 -2.50 2.72 10.86
C ASN A 100 -3.67 3.66 11.25
N PHE A 101 -3.37 4.90 11.65
CA PHE A 101 -4.38 5.91 11.98
C PHE A 101 -5.24 6.36 10.79
N MET A 102 -4.83 6.02 9.56
CA MET A 102 -5.55 6.34 8.33
C MET A 102 -6.65 5.34 8.02
N PHE A 103 -6.54 4.10 8.49
CA PHE A 103 -7.46 3.01 8.16
C PHE A 103 -8.72 3.07 9.02
N ASP A 104 -9.88 2.86 8.39
CA ASP A 104 -11.16 2.71 9.08
C ASP A 104 -11.29 1.33 9.74
N ASN A 105 -10.95 0.28 9.00
CA ASN A 105 -11.03 -1.10 9.48
C ASN A 105 -9.70 -1.57 10.10
N ASP A 106 -9.77 -2.23 11.25
CA ASP A 106 -8.64 -2.86 11.92
C ASP A 106 -7.99 -3.99 11.12
N ASP A 107 -8.76 -4.67 10.27
CA ASP A 107 -8.25 -5.76 9.43
C ASP A 107 -7.32 -5.26 8.31
N ASP A 108 -7.46 -3.99 7.91
CA ASP A 108 -6.60 -3.38 6.88
C ASP A 108 -5.31 -2.79 7.45
N LYS A 109 -5.21 -2.68 8.78
CA LYS A 109 -4.05 -2.12 9.46
C LYS A 109 -2.82 -3.01 9.28
N PHE A 110 -1.68 -2.35 9.15
CA PHE A 110 -0.38 -3.00 9.14
C PHE A 110 -0.08 -3.66 10.49
N ARG A 111 0.55 -4.84 10.44
CA ARG A 111 1.05 -5.55 11.62
C ARG A 111 2.55 -5.84 11.45
N GLY A 112 3.33 -5.50 12.47
CA GLY A 112 4.77 -5.75 12.52
C GLY A 112 5.15 -6.80 13.57
N SER A 113 6.44 -7.11 13.71
CA SER A 113 6.93 -8.10 14.69
C SER A 113 6.80 -7.70 16.17
N GLY A 114 6.37 -6.46 16.46
CA GLY A 114 6.40 -5.87 17.81
C GLY A 114 5.02 -5.68 18.46
N GLU A 115 3.95 -6.11 17.80
CA GLU A 115 2.56 -6.08 18.29
C GLU A 115 1.91 -7.46 18.16
#